data_AF-Q46EB2-F1
#
_entry.id   AF-Q46EB2-F1
#
_cell.length_a   1.000
_cell.length_b   1.000
_cell.length_c   1.000
_cell.angle_alpha   90.00
_cell.angle_beta   90.00
_cell.angle_gamma   90.00
#
_symmetry.space_group_name_H-M   'P 1'
#
loop_
_entity.id
_entity.type
_entity.pdbx_description
1 polymer ?
#
loop_
_entity_poly.entity_id
_entity_poly.type
_entity_poly.pdbx_seq_one_letter_code
_entity_poly.pdbx_strand_id
1 'polypeptide(L)'
;MVVDVMQSSGMNGGRENLFKAISSDTRLSILEHLSEGDMHISGLARIIGISVPVAAKHVKILEKANLVERKKFGNTHMIGIKLNNIYSFLDHFAENKRLEVEQGTTLLEALKSVAAVEVKKMGNRVKVVSTDGEEGFYVYEVDGKLSDKTVDEYEFYEDAVVEWKKLVPVTKKRLLVSIKR
;
A
#
# COMPACT_ATOMS: atom_id res chain seq x y z
N MET A 1 16.57 22.08 1.87
CA MET A 1 15.65 21.63 0.81
C MET A 1 15.09 20.22 1.02
N VAL A 2 15.55 19.45 2.02
CA VAL A 2 15.04 18.08 2.32
C VAL A 2 13.91 18.09 3.38
N VAL A 3 13.92 19.09 4.29
CA VAL A 3 12.87 19.28 5.32
C VAL A 3 11.48 19.58 4.76
N ASP A 4 11.37 20.06 3.52
CA ASP A 4 10.11 20.43 2.89
C ASP A 4 9.39 19.21 2.25
N VAL A 5 10.15 18.17 1.89
CA VAL A 5 9.59 16.92 1.36
C VAL A 5 8.81 16.16 2.45
N MET A 6 9.27 16.24 3.70
CA MET A 6 8.58 15.65 4.86
C MET A 6 7.28 16.39 5.26
N GLN A 7 7.07 17.63 4.82
CA GLN A 7 5.86 18.41 5.15
C GLN A 7 4.77 18.34 4.09
N SER A 8 5.06 17.87 2.88
CA SER A 8 4.11 17.91 1.75
C SER A 8 3.10 16.75 1.69
N SER A 9 3.17 15.77 2.61
CA SER A 9 2.16 14.70 2.72
C SER A 9 0.83 15.16 3.33
N GLY A 10 0.67 16.45 3.60
CA GLY A 10 -0.56 17.06 4.11
C GLY A 10 -1.65 17.29 3.06
N MET A 11 -2.34 16.25 2.59
CA MET A 11 -3.68 16.43 2.01
C MET A 11 -4.69 16.79 3.13
N ASN A 12 -4.86 18.10 3.38
CA ASN A 12 -5.82 18.69 4.32
C ASN A 12 -7.30 18.58 3.89
N GLY A 13 -7.74 17.40 3.43
CA GLY A 13 -9.16 17.16 3.09
C GLY A 13 -9.60 15.70 2.96
N GLY A 14 -8.69 14.72 3.13
CA GLY A 14 -8.99 13.30 2.91
C GLY A 14 -9.34 12.47 4.16
N ARG A 15 -8.79 12.83 5.34
CA ARG A 15 -8.84 11.98 6.55
C ARG A 15 -10.25 11.83 7.14
N GLU A 16 -10.99 12.93 7.24
CA GLU A 16 -12.37 12.91 7.76
C GLU A 16 -13.33 12.13 6.83
N ASN A 17 -13.04 12.10 5.53
CA ASN A 17 -13.86 11.41 4.55
C ASN A 17 -13.66 9.90 4.58
N LEU A 18 -12.46 9.41 4.90
CA LEU A 18 -12.17 7.97 4.91
C LEU A 18 -12.90 7.23 6.04
N PHE A 19 -12.68 7.62 7.30
CA PHE A 19 -13.30 6.96 8.45
C PHE A 19 -14.82 7.00 8.37
N LYS A 20 -15.38 8.16 8.02
CA LYS A 20 -16.81 8.31 7.79
C LYS A 20 -17.33 7.42 6.66
N ALA A 21 -16.53 7.20 5.61
CA ALA A 21 -16.91 6.32 4.51
C ALA A 21 -16.88 4.84 4.91
N ILE A 22 -15.96 4.40 5.77
CA ILE A 22 -15.89 2.99 6.19
C ILE A 22 -16.72 2.65 7.44
N SER A 23 -17.21 3.64 8.19
CA SER A 23 -17.99 3.43 9.43
C SER A 23 -19.44 2.96 9.20
N SER A 24 -19.75 2.28 8.10
CA SER A 24 -21.10 1.85 7.75
C SER A 24 -21.08 0.45 7.18
N ASP A 25 -21.85 -0.44 7.79
CA ASP A 25 -21.94 -1.85 7.40
C ASP A 25 -22.32 -2.02 5.93
N THR A 26 -23.27 -1.23 5.42
CA THR A 26 -23.64 -1.26 3.99
C THR A 26 -22.46 -0.88 3.08
N ARG A 27 -21.63 0.10 3.46
CA ARG A 27 -20.47 0.52 2.66
C ARG A 27 -19.32 -0.47 2.75
N LEU A 28 -19.11 -1.07 3.92
CA LEU A 28 -18.17 -2.18 4.09
C LEU A 28 -18.59 -3.37 3.22
N SER A 29 -19.87 -3.75 3.24
CA SER A 29 -20.41 -4.81 2.38
C SER A 29 -20.24 -4.50 0.89
N ILE A 30 -20.41 -3.24 0.46
CA ILE A 30 -20.08 -2.84 -0.93
C ILE A 30 -18.59 -3.11 -1.24
N LEU A 31 -17.68 -2.69 -0.37
CA LEU A 31 -16.24 -2.88 -0.57
C LEU A 31 -15.83 -4.36 -0.59
N GLU A 32 -16.43 -5.18 0.28
CA GLU A 32 -16.22 -6.62 0.32
C GLU A 32 -16.58 -7.28 -1.02
N HIS A 33 -17.77 -7.00 -1.56
CA HIS A 33 -18.18 -7.56 -2.85
C HIS A 33 -17.30 -7.05 -4.00
N LEU A 34 -16.93 -5.77 -3.98
CA LEU A 34 -16.02 -5.20 -4.98
C LEU A 34 -14.58 -5.75 -4.88
N SER A 35 -14.20 -6.34 -3.75
CA SER A 35 -12.89 -6.99 -3.63
C SER A 35 -12.78 -8.27 -4.46
N GLU A 36 -13.92 -8.87 -4.82
CA GLU A 36 -13.99 -10.05 -5.69
C GLU A 36 -13.98 -9.68 -7.19
N GLY A 37 -14.23 -8.42 -7.52
CA GLY A 37 -14.18 -7.89 -8.88
C GLY A 37 -15.08 -6.67 -9.10
N ASP A 38 -14.85 -5.96 -10.21
CA ASP A 38 -15.66 -4.81 -10.60
C ASP A 38 -17.13 -5.22 -10.84
N MET A 39 -18.08 -4.48 -10.29
CA MET A 39 -19.52 -4.79 -10.39
C MET A 39 -20.35 -3.61 -10.92
N HIS A 40 -21.44 -3.92 -11.62
CA HIS A 40 -22.42 -2.92 -12.00
C HIS A 40 -23.23 -2.45 -10.77
N ILE A 41 -23.61 -1.17 -10.73
CA ILE A 41 -24.32 -0.59 -9.58
C ILE A 41 -25.64 -1.31 -9.26
N SER A 42 -26.37 -1.79 -10.28
CA SER A 42 -27.61 -2.55 -10.07
C SER A 42 -27.34 -3.96 -9.53
N GLY A 43 -26.19 -4.55 -9.86
CA GLY A 43 -25.74 -5.83 -9.31
C GLY A 43 -25.45 -5.70 -7.82
N LEU A 44 -24.67 -4.68 -7.44
CA LEU A 44 -24.41 -4.35 -6.03
C LEU A 44 -25.71 -4.15 -5.25
N ALA A 45 -26.64 -3.35 -5.78
CA ALA A 45 -27.92 -3.09 -5.14
C ALA A 45 -28.70 -4.39 -4.87
N ARG A 46 -28.73 -5.30 -5.86
CA ARG A 46 -29.42 -6.59 -5.74
C ARG A 46 -28.79 -7.50 -4.69
N ILE A 47 -27.46 -7.62 -4.67
CA ILE A 47 -26.74 -8.50 -3.73
C ILE A 47 -26.90 -8.01 -2.29
N ILE A 48 -26.83 -6.69 -2.09
CA ILE A 48 -26.94 -6.07 -0.76
C ILE A 48 -28.40 -5.99 -0.28
N GLY A 49 -29.38 -6.13 -1.18
CA GLY A 49 -30.80 -6.03 -0.84
C GLY A 49 -31.30 -4.60 -0.64
N ILE A 50 -30.73 -3.63 -1.37
CA ILE A 50 -31.11 -2.21 -1.32
C ILE A 50 -31.54 -1.70 -2.70
N SER A 51 -32.21 -0.55 -2.75
CA SER A 51 -32.57 0.06 -4.03
C SER A 51 -31.34 0.64 -4.74
N VAL A 52 -31.40 0.69 -6.08
CA VAL A 52 -30.31 1.25 -6.91
C VAL A 52 -29.97 2.70 -6.52
N PRO A 53 -30.93 3.60 -6.24
CA PRO A 53 -30.61 4.95 -5.76
C PRO A 53 -29.86 4.98 -4.41
N VAL A 54 -30.21 4.08 -3.48
CA VAL A 54 -29.52 3.96 -2.18
C VAL A 54 -28.10 3.44 -2.38
N ALA A 55 -27.92 2.41 -3.21
CA ALA A 55 -26.59 1.93 -3.57
C ALA A 55 -25.73 3.03 -4.23
N ALA A 56 -26.32 3.80 -5.16
CA ALA A 56 -25.63 4.91 -5.82
C ALA A 56 -25.19 6.00 -4.82
N LYS A 57 -26.01 6.30 -3.80
CA LYS A 57 -25.65 7.23 -2.73
C LYS A 57 -24.44 6.72 -1.92
N HIS A 58 -24.43 5.45 -1.56
CA HIS A 58 -23.30 4.84 -0.85
C HIS A 58 -22.02 4.85 -1.69
N VAL A 59 -22.10 4.46 -2.96
CA VAL A 59 -20.97 4.51 -3.89
C VAL A 59 -20.44 5.93 -4.04
N LYS A 60 -21.30 6.95 -4.12
CA LYS A 60 -20.86 8.36 -4.19
C LYS A 60 -20.07 8.81 -2.95
N ILE A 61 -20.41 8.29 -1.77
CA ILE A 61 -19.65 8.56 -0.53
C ILE A 61 -18.28 7.89 -0.61
N LEU A 62 -18.22 6.63 -1.06
CA LEU A 62 -16.98 5.88 -1.25
C LEU A 62 -16.08 6.52 -2.33
N GLU A 63 -16.66 7.01 -3.44
CA GLU A 63 -15.97 7.74 -4.50
C GLU A 63 -15.34 9.04 -3.94
N LYS A 64 -16.09 9.80 -3.14
CA LYS A 64 -15.57 11.01 -2.47
C LYS A 64 -14.44 10.71 -1.50
N ALA A 65 -14.47 9.55 -0.86
CA ALA A 65 -13.40 9.05 -0.01
C ALA A 65 -12.28 8.35 -0.80
N ASN A 66 -12.33 8.36 -2.14
CA ASN A 66 -11.34 7.77 -3.03
C ASN A 66 -11.11 6.26 -2.79
N LEU A 67 -12.14 5.56 -2.29
CA LEU A 67 -12.12 4.12 -1.99
C LEU A 67 -12.61 3.25 -3.15
N VAL A 68 -13.38 3.83 -4.06
CA VAL A 68 -13.85 3.18 -5.28
C VAL A 68 -13.70 4.12 -6.46
N GLU A 69 -13.64 3.54 -7.64
CA GLU A 69 -13.65 4.27 -8.91
C GLU A 69 -14.79 3.79 -9.80
N ARG A 70 -15.23 4.67 -10.69
CA ARG A 70 -16.26 4.39 -11.68
C ARG A 70 -15.63 4.31 -13.07
N LYS A 71 -15.68 3.13 -13.68
CA LYS A 71 -15.27 2.90 -15.07
C LYS A 71 -16.50 2.85 -15.97
N LYS A 72 -16.45 3.58 -17.09
CA LYS A 72 -17.52 3.57 -18.09
C LYS A 72 -17.14 2.62 -19.22
N PHE A 73 -17.93 1.58 -19.43
CA PHE A 73 -17.82 0.65 -20.54
C PHE A 73 -19.05 0.80 -21.43
N GLY A 74 -18.95 1.60 -22.50
CA GLY A 74 -20.11 1.97 -23.32
C GLY A 74 -21.14 2.74 -22.50
N ASN A 75 -22.33 2.16 -22.33
CA ASN A 75 -23.42 2.72 -21.49
C ASN A 75 -23.44 2.17 -20.06
N THR A 76 -22.54 1.25 -19.73
CA THR A 76 -22.51 0.53 -18.45
C THR A 76 -21.53 1.20 -17.49
N HIS A 77 -21.95 1.41 -16.24
CA HIS A 77 -21.12 1.95 -15.17
C HIS A 77 -20.66 0.84 -14.22
N MET A 78 -19.39 0.49 -14.30
CA MET A 78 -18.75 -0.49 -13.42
C MET A 78 -18.08 0.23 -12.25
N ILE A 79 -18.24 -0.30 -11.05
CA ILE A 79 -17.59 0.20 -9.84
C ILE A 79 -16.49 -0.78 -9.46
N GLY A 80 -15.30 -0.27 -9.16
CA GLY A 80 -14.14 -1.05 -8.74
C GLY A 80 -13.49 -0.47 -7.49
N ILE A 81 -12.75 -1.28 -6.74
CA ILE A 81 -12.05 -0.85 -5.52
C ILE A 81 -10.75 -0.10 -5.84
N LYS A 82 -10.42 0.92 -5.05
CA LYS A 82 -9.18 1.69 -5.13
C LYS A 82 -8.38 1.57 -3.84
N LEU A 83 -7.56 0.51 -3.75
CA LEU A 83 -6.80 0.19 -2.53
C LEU A 83 -5.68 1.19 -2.21
N ASN A 84 -5.14 1.89 -3.21
CA ASN A 84 -4.02 2.81 -3.01
C ASN A 84 -4.30 3.88 -1.94
N ASN A 85 -5.55 4.35 -1.83
CA ASN A 85 -5.92 5.37 -0.85
C ASN A 85 -5.87 4.86 0.59
N ILE A 86 -6.11 3.57 0.81
CA ILE A 86 -6.01 2.96 2.14
C ILE A 86 -4.54 2.87 2.54
N TYR A 87 -3.67 2.42 1.65
CA TYR A 87 -2.23 2.35 1.93
C TYR A 87 -1.65 3.74 2.24
N SER A 88 -1.89 4.73 1.38
CA SER A 88 -1.43 6.10 1.63
C SER A 88 -1.97 6.71 2.93
N PHE A 89 -3.17 6.29 3.35
CA PHE A 89 -3.69 6.70 4.64
C PHE A 89 -2.96 6.03 5.81
N LEU A 90 -2.69 4.73 5.71
CA LEU A 90 -1.95 3.99 6.73
C LEU A 90 -0.51 4.52 6.87
N ASP A 91 0.10 4.99 5.79
CA ASP A 91 1.43 5.60 5.79
C ASP A 91 1.53 6.83 6.72
N HIS A 92 0.41 7.50 7.04
CA HIS A 92 0.41 8.58 8.05
C HIS A 92 0.71 8.11 9.46
N PHE A 93 0.53 6.83 9.76
CA PHE A 93 0.88 6.21 11.04
C PHE A 93 2.26 5.55 11.01
N ALA A 94 2.96 5.58 9.87
CA ALA A 94 4.30 5.04 9.76
C ALA A 94 5.27 5.84 10.65
N GLU A 95 6.21 5.12 11.25
CA GLU A 95 7.27 5.73 12.04
C GLU A 95 8.22 6.50 11.11
N ASN A 96 8.59 7.73 11.50
CA ASN A 96 9.55 8.55 10.76
C ASN A 96 10.78 8.76 11.62
N LYS A 97 11.95 8.29 11.15
CA LYS A 97 13.24 8.48 11.81
C LYS A 97 14.13 9.38 10.96
N ARG A 98 14.90 10.24 11.61
CA ARG A 98 15.98 11.02 10.98
C ARG A 98 17.31 10.45 11.46
N LEU A 99 18.20 10.20 10.51
CA LEU A 99 19.54 9.67 10.75
C LEU A 99 20.56 10.54 10.03
N GLU A 100 21.72 10.70 10.63
CA GLU A 100 22.91 11.27 10.01
C GLU A 100 23.93 10.15 9.90
N VAL A 101 24.51 9.96 8.70
CA VAL A 101 25.47 8.90 8.41
C VAL A 101 26.66 9.46 7.63
N GLU A 102 27.80 8.79 7.73
CA GLU A 102 28.98 9.14 6.94
C GLU A 102 28.76 8.75 5.46
N GLN A 103 29.43 9.46 4.55
CA GLN A 103 29.40 9.11 3.13
C GLN A 103 29.94 7.69 2.91
N GLY A 104 29.28 6.94 2.03
CA GLY A 104 29.59 5.53 1.77
C GLY A 104 28.91 4.55 2.74
N THR A 105 28.19 5.02 3.76
CA THR A 105 27.40 4.13 4.63
C THR A 105 26.38 3.37 3.81
N THR A 106 26.29 2.06 3.99
CA THR A 106 25.29 1.24 3.30
C THR A 106 23.90 1.39 3.90
N LEU A 107 22.85 1.11 3.13
CA LEU A 107 21.48 1.07 3.65
C LEU A 107 21.32 0.05 4.80
N LEU A 108 22.01 -1.09 4.73
CA LEU A 108 21.97 -2.09 5.79
C LEU A 108 22.54 -1.56 7.12
N GLU A 109 23.66 -0.84 7.06
CA GLU A 109 24.27 -0.23 8.25
C GLU A 109 23.38 0.87 8.82
N ALA A 110 22.84 1.75 7.96
CA ALA A 110 21.90 2.77 8.35
C ALA A 110 20.66 2.16 9.04
N LEU A 111 20.06 1.11 8.47
CA LEU A 111 18.90 0.43 9.07
C LEU A 111 19.23 -0.21 10.42
N LYS A 112 20.39 -0.88 10.54
CA LYS A 112 20.83 -1.49 11.81
C LYS A 112 21.04 -0.47 12.94
N SER A 113 21.30 0.80 12.60
CA SER A 113 21.44 1.86 13.61
C SER A 113 20.09 2.29 14.22
N VAL A 114 18.98 2.04 13.52
CA VAL A 114 17.64 2.49 13.93
C VAL A 114 16.64 1.37 14.19
N ALA A 115 16.93 0.14 13.76
CA ALA A 115 16.05 -1.01 13.84
C ALA A 115 16.83 -2.32 14.04
N ALA A 116 16.19 -3.32 14.66
CA ALA A 116 16.73 -4.66 14.75
C ALA A 116 16.49 -5.41 13.43
N VAL A 117 17.53 -5.59 12.63
CA VAL A 117 17.43 -6.17 11.28
C VAL A 117 18.11 -7.53 11.19
N GLU A 118 17.36 -8.54 10.73
CA GLU A 118 17.92 -9.84 10.38
C GLU A 118 18.02 -10.02 8.88
N VAL A 119 19.19 -10.47 8.41
CA VAL A 119 19.45 -10.70 6.99
C VAL A 119 19.77 -12.16 6.71
N LYS A 120 19.39 -12.63 5.53
CA LYS A 120 19.74 -13.94 5.01
C LYS A 120 20.37 -13.82 3.63
N LYS A 121 21.47 -14.54 3.42
CA LYS A 121 22.08 -14.67 2.09
C LYS A 121 21.26 -15.66 1.27
N MET A 122 20.67 -15.20 0.17
CA MET A 122 19.92 -16.02 -0.77
C MET A 122 20.61 -15.97 -2.14
N GLY A 123 21.47 -16.95 -2.40
CA GLY A 123 22.38 -16.92 -3.55
C GLY A 123 23.44 -15.83 -3.36
N ASN A 124 23.54 -14.92 -4.32
CA ASN A 124 24.49 -13.80 -4.27
C ASN A 124 23.92 -12.54 -3.62
N ARG A 125 22.64 -12.54 -3.23
CA ARG A 125 21.94 -11.34 -2.76
C ARG A 125 21.64 -11.44 -1.27
N VAL A 126 21.90 -10.37 -0.53
CA VAL A 126 21.44 -10.24 0.86
C VAL A 126 19.99 -9.78 0.85
N LYS A 127 19.14 -10.47 1.60
CA LYS A 127 17.75 -10.09 1.81
C LYS A 127 17.49 -9.88 3.29
N VAL A 128 16.79 -8.79 3.62
CA VAL A 128 16.22 -8.63 4.95
C VAL A 128 15.02 -9.56 5.09
N VAL A 129 15.03 -10.36 6.15
CA VAL A 129 13.98 -11.35 6.47
C VAL A 129 13.20 -11.00 7.74
N SER A 130 13.71 -10.05 8.54
CA SER A 130 13.03 -9.52 9.72
C SER A 130 13.46 -8.07 10.00
N THR A 131 12.54 -7.25 10.52
CA THR A 131 12.82 -5.90 11.04
C THR A 131 11.97 -5.69 12.30
N ASP A 132 12.59 -5.29 13.41
CA ASP A 132 11.95 -5.06 14.71
C ASP A 132 11.07 -6.24 15.18
N GLY A 133 11.53 -7.46 14.91
CA GLY A 133 10.85 -8.71 15.27
C GLY A 133 9.74 -9.13 14.30
N GLU A 134 9.45 -8.32 13.28
CA GLU A 134 8.49 -8.68 12.25
C GLU A 134 9.13 -9.46 11.10
N GLU A 135 8.83 -10.76 11.01
CA GLU A 135 9.25 -11.59 9.89
C GLU A 135 8.56 -11.20 8.58
N GLY A 136 9.31 -11.21 7.48
CA GLY A 136 8.78 -10.94 6.15
C GLY A 136 9.86 -10.62 5.13
N PHE A 137 9.44 -10.41 3.88
CA PHE A 137 10.32 -9.82 2.87
C PHE A 137 10.11 -8.32 2.84
N TYR A 138 11.21 -7.58 2.76
CA TYR A 138 11.19 -6.14 2.73
C TYR A 138 11.79 -5.63 1.41
N VAL A 139 11.25 -4.53 0.95
CA VAL A 139 11.77 -3.76 -0.19
C VAL A 139 11.94 -2.32 0.26
N TYR A 140 12.72 -1.56 -0.50
CA TYR A 140 12.91 -0.15 -0.22
C TYR A 140 12.85 0.69 -1.48
N GLU A 141 12.37 1.91 -1.31
CA GLU A 141 12.43 2.96 -2.32
C GLU A 141 13.35 4.05 -1.82
N VAL A 142 14.11 4.65 -2.74
CA VAL A 142 14.92 5.83 -2.46
C VAL A 142 14.37 6.98 -3.29
N ASP A 143 14.00 8.07 -2.62
CA ASP A 143 13.36 9.24 -3.20
C ASP A 143 12.15 8.87 -4.10
N GLY A 144 11.34 7.92 -3.61
CA GLY A 144 10.14 7.41 -4.28
C GLY A 144 10.40 6.48 -5.48
N LYS A 145 11.64 6.00 -5.66
CA LYS A 145 11.99 5.05 -6.72
C LYS A 145 12.46 3.73 -6.13
N LEU A 146 11.85 2.63 -6.59
CA LEU A 146 12.28 1.28 -6.22
C LEU A 146 13.72 1.05 -6.69
N SER A 147 14.61 0.69 -5.76
CA SER A 147 15.99 0.37 -6.08
C SER A 147 16.12 -1.09 -6.53
N ASP A 148 17.00 -1.34 -7.48
CA ASP A 148 17.40 -2.67 -7.93
C ASP A 148 18.61 -3.22 -7.13
N LYS A 149 19.30 -2.38 -6.37
CA LYS A 149 20.39 -2.76 -5.46
C LYS A 149 19.86 -3.47 -4.22
N THR A 150 20.68 -4.31 -3.60
CA THR A 150 20.37 -4.84 -2.26
C THR A 150 20.81 -3.86 -1.17
N VAL A 151 20.32 -4.06 0.06
CA VAL A 151 20.59 -3.16 1.20
C VAL A 151 22.08 -3.01 1.54
N ASP A 152 22.90 -4.00 1.20
CA ASP A 152 24.35 -4.01 1.36
C ASP A 152 25.11 -3.41 0.17
N GLU A 153 24.43 -3.16 -0.96
CA GLU A 153 25.02 -2.59 -2.18
C GLU A 153 24.66 -1.10 -2.37
N TYR A 154 23.60 -0.62 -1.73
CA TYR A 154 23.20 0.79 -1.78
C TYR A 154 23.94 1.60 -0.74
N GLU A 155 24.67 2.61 -1.18
CA GLU A 155 25.49 3.50 -0.35
C GLU A 155 24.99 4.95 -0.47
N PHE A 156 25.03 5.69 0.63
CA PHE A 156 24.63 7.10 0.66
C PHE A 156 25.81 8.03 0.38
N TYR A 157 25.67 8.88 -0.63
CA TYR A 157 26.61 9.96 -0.95
C TYR A 157 25.97 11.35 -0.88
N GLU A 158 24.64 11.38 -0.83
CA GLU A 158 23.78 12.57 -0.80
C GLU A 158 22.62 12.31 0.16
N ASP A 159 21.95 13.37 0.61
CA ASP A 159 20.73 13.26 1.40
C ASP A 159 19.65 12.52 0.60
N ALA A 160 18.99 11.55 1.23
CA ALA A 160 17.97 10.74 0.58
C ALA A 160 16.84 10.40 1.54
N VAL A 161 15.63 10.22 1.01
CA VAL A 161 14.50 9.64 1.75
C VAL A 161 14.38 8.17 1.39
N VAL A 162 14.48 7.30 2.40
CA VAL A 162 14.29 5.86 2.21
C VAL A 162 12.96 5.44 2.81
N GLU A 163 12.11 4.85 1.97
CA GLU A 163 10.88 4.21 2.43
C GLU A 163 11.11 2.71 2.59
N TRP A 164 11.04 2.21 3.83
CA TRP A 164 11.22 0.80 4.16
C TRP A 164 9.87 0.08 4.22
N LYS A 165 9.60 -0.84 3.28
CA LYS A 165 8.27 -1.43 3.08
C LYS A 165 8.29 -2.95 3.24
N LYS A 166 7.47 -3.46 4.16
CA LYS A 166 7.18 -4.89 4.27
C LYS A 166 6.25 -5.34 3.15
N LEU A 167 6.64 -6.37 2.41
CA LEU A 167 5.78 -6.96 1.38
C LEU A 167 4.66 -7.77 2.02
N VAL A 168 3.43 -7.27 1.86
CA VAL A 168 2.21 -7.99 2.24
C VAL A 168 1.56 -8.62 1.00
N PRO A 169 1.28 -9.94 1.02
CA PRO A 169 0.65 -10.60 -0.11
C PRO A 169 -0.83 -10.20 -0.21
N VAL A 170 -1.19 -9.43 -1.23
CA VAL A 170 -2.58 -9.01 -1.48
C VAL A 170 -3.38 -10.11 -2.20
N THR A 171 -2.74 -10.86 -3.10
CA THR A 171 -3.33 -12.02 -3.79
C THR A 171 -2.34 -13.18 -3.79
N LYS A 172 -2.81 -14.39 -3.45
CA LYS A 172 -1.97 -15.60 -3.38
C LYS A 172 -2.18 -16.47 -4.61
N LYS A 173 -1.11 -16.82 -5.33
CA LYS A 173 -1.13 -17.81 -6.42
C LYS A 173 -0.65 -19.16 -5.90
N ARG A 174 -1.47 -20.22 -6.06
CA ARG A 174 -1.10 -21.60 -5.73
C ARG A 174 -0.78 -22.36 -7.01
N LEU A 175 0.35 -23.07 -7.04
CA LEU A 175 0.77 -23.89 -8.18
C LEU A 175 0.95 -25.33 -7.70
N LEU A 176 0.19 -26.26 -8.30
CA LEU A 176 0.46 -27.70 -8.17
C LEU A 176 1.33 -28.10 -9.35
N VAL A 177 2.61 -28.37 -9.11
CA VAL A 177 3.57 -28.73 -10.17
C VAL A 177 3.76 -30.25 -10.16
N SER A 178 3.22 -30.93 -11.17
CA SER A 178 3.49 -32.34 -11.42
C SER A 178 4.64 -32.48 -12.42
N ILE A 179 5.65 -33.27 -12.06
CA ILE A 179 6.77 -33.57 -12.95
C ILE A 179 6.30 -34.64 -13.95
N LYS A 180 6.36 -34.34 -15.24
CA LYS A 180 6.15 -35.33 -16.29
C LYS A 180 7.37 -36.25 -16.32
N ARG A 181 7.19 -37.53 -16.03
CA ARG A 181 8.20 -38.58 -16.22
C ARG A 181 8.02 -39.21 -17.59
#